data_AF-A0A9E1Y1P8-F1
#
_entry.id   AF-A0A9E1Y1P8-F1
#
_cell.length_a   1.000
_cell.length_b   1.000
_cell.length_c   1.000
_cell.angle_alpha   90.00
_cell.angle_beta   90.00
_cell.angle_gamma   90.00
#
_symmetry.space_group_name_H-M   'P 1'
#
loop_
_entity.id
_entity.type
_entity.pdbx_description
1 polymer ?
#
loop_
_entity_poly.entity_id
_entity_poly.type
_entity_poly.pdbx_seq_one_letter_code
_entity_poly.pdbx_strand_id
1 'polypeptide(L)'
;MRYVLSGPLATTLYCDPASANARLVFDKMQVQFASTPQDANVLWMRRGYTHALQNLAPHQTINHLPNERALIDKSHLARGLQRLPESLPGAALPLDDFYPKTFCLETTAEIEQFRAMVNAEPKGAPWIMKPADLSKGRGIKIFD
;
A
#
# COMPACT_ATOMS: atom_id res chain seq x y z
N MET A 1 41.97 20.29 4.45
CA MET A 1 40.92 19.81 5.37
C MET A 1 40.53 18.41 4.90
N ARG A 2 41.07 17.35 5.52
CA ARG A 2 40.79 15.96 5.13
C ARG A 2 39.45 15.57 5.76
N TYR A 3 38.43 15.35 4.94
CA TYR A 3 37.25 14.61 5.38
C TYR A 3 37.72 13.20 5.70
N VAL A 4 37.85 12.90 6.99
CA VAL A 4 37.86 11.52 7.46
C VAL A 4 36.45 11.03 7.18
N LEU A 5 36.29 10.25 6.11
CA LEU A 5 35.13 9.39 5.98
C LEU A 5 35.21 8.46 7.19
N SER A 6 34.44 8.77 8.24
CA SER A 6 34.09 7.76 9.23
C SER A 6 33.61 6.57 8.41
N GLY A 7 34.21 5.39 8.65
CA GLY A 7 33.79 4.16 7.98
C GLY A 7 32.26 4.05 7.99
N PRO A 8 31.66 3.36 7.01
CA PRO A 8 30.21 3.24 6.97
C PRO A 8 29.74 2.84 8.37
N LEU A 9 28.88 3.67 9.00
CA LEU A 9 28.09 3.19 10.12
C LEU A 9 27.55 1.86 9.64
N ALA A 10 27.98 0.76 10.27
CA ALA A 10 27.69 -0.55 9.76
C ALA A 10 26.18 -0.75 9.90
N THR A 11 25.44 -0.38 8.85
CA THR A 11 23.99 -0.36 8.86
C THR A 11 23.54 -1.80 9.02
N THR A 12 23.05 -2.14 10.21
CA THR A 12 22.54 -3.47 10.50
C THR A 12 21.11 -3.58 10.00
N LEU A 13 20.79 -4.70 9.34
CA LEU A 13 19.48 -4.95 8.77
C LEU A 13 18.82 -6.15 9.45
N TYR A 14 17.54 -6.04 9.76
CA TYR A 14 16.71 -7.16 10.19
C TYR A 14 15.71 -7.51 9.08
N CYS A 15 15.65 -8.80 8.69
CA CYS A 15 14.58 -9.32 7.84
C CYS A 15 13.62 -10.17 8.66
N ASP A 16 12.32 -9.91 8.56
CA ASP A 16 11.33 -10.85 9.14
C ASP A 16 11.34 -12.20 8.39
N PRO A 17 10.87 -13.30 9.01
CA PRO A 17 10.86 -14.62 8.36
C PRO A 17 10.11 -14.67 7.02
N ALA A 18 9.14 -13.77 6.81
CA ALA A 18 8.38 -13.69 5.56
C ALA A 18 9.14 -12.97 4.41
N SER A 19 10.32 -12.40 4.70
CA SER A 19 11.17 -11.66 3.76
C SER A 19 12.36 -12.48 3.24
N ALA A 20 12.22 -13.80 3.08
CA ALA A 20 13.29 -14.70 2.64
C ALA A 20 14.01 -14.24 1.36
N ASN A 21 13.28 -13.77 0.34
CA ASN A 21 13.88 -13.28 -0.90
C ASN A 21 14.69 -11.99 -0.68
N ALA A 22 14.20 -11.08 0.16
CA ALA A 22 14.94 -9.87 0.49
C ALA A 22 16.23 -10.22 1.26
N ARG A 23 16.14 -11.18 2.20
CA ARG A 23 17.31 -11.70 2.93
C ARG A 23 18.40 -12.20 1.98
N LEU A 24 18.02 -12.99 0.96
CA LEU A 24 18.96 -13.48 -0.06
C LEU A 24 19.61 -12.36 -0.88
N VAL A 25 18.84 -11.32 -1.23
CA VAL A 25 19.36 -10.16 -1.97
C VAL A 25 20.35 -9.37 -1.12
N PHE A 26 20.00 -9.07 0.12
CA PHE A 26 20.86 -8.33 1.03
C PHE A 26 22.11 -9.11 1.47
N ASP A 27 22.02 -10.44 1.52
CA ASP A 27 23.17 -11.32 1.76
C ASP A 27 24.21 -11.22 0.62
N LYS A 28 23.74 -11.23 -0.64
CA LYS A 28 24.60 -11.00 -1.82
C LYS A 28 25.22 -9.60 -1.83
N MET A 29 24.55 -8.62 -1.23
CA MET A 29 25.06 -7.26 -1.04
C MET A 29 25.99 -7.12 0.16
N GLN A 30 26.30 -8.22 0.87
CA GLN A 30 27.17 -8.25 2.04
C GLN A 30 26.71 -7.33 3.18
N VAL A 31 25.39 -7.13 3.31
CA VAL A 31 24.79 -6.37 4.42
C VAL A 31 24.95 -7.16 5.72
N GLN A 32 25.23 -6.46 6.82
CA GLN A 32 25.27 -7.09 8.15
C GLN A 32 23.86 -7.26 8.70
N PHE A 33 23.57 -8.44 9.25
CA PHE A 33 22.26 -8.74 9.79
C PHE A 33 22.23 -8.70 11.30
N ALA A 34 21.25 -7.98 11.84
CA ALA A 34 20.91 -8.04 13.25
C ALA A 34 20.13 -9.33 13.54
N SER A 35 20.35 -9.91 14.72
CA SER A 35 19.59 -11.09 15.17
C SER A 35 18.18 -10.71 15.65
N THR A 36 18.00 -9.49 16.15
CA THR A 36 16.72 -8.96 16.61
C THR A 36 16.35 -7.67 15.88
N PRO A 37 15.07 -7.30 15.79
CA PRO A 37 14.66 -6.01 15.26
C PRO A 37 15.24 -4.83 16.04
N GLN A 38 15.46 -4.97 17.35
CA GLN A 38 15.90 -3.87 18.22
C GLN A 38 17.36 -3.47 17.94
N ASP A 39 18.18 -4.40 17.48
CA ASP A 39 19.60 -4.17 17.19
C ASP A 39 19.85 -3.69 15.74
N ALA A 40 18.79 -3.51 14.95
CA ALA A 40 18.86 -3.16 13.54
C ALA A 40 18.68 -1.66 13.30
N ASN A 41 19.44 -1.07 12.37
CA ASN A 41 19.17 0.26 11.83
C ASN A 41 18.05 0.26 10.78
N VAL A 42 17.90 -0.85 10.05
CA VAL A 42 16.89 -1.02 8.99
C VAL A 42 16.06 -2.26 9.25
N LEU A 43 14.74 -2.08 9.32
CA LEU A 43 13.76 -3.15 9.38
C LEU A 43 13.20 -3.42 7.98
N TRP A 44 13.44 -4.61 7.46
CA TRP A 44 12.82 -5.10 6.25
C TRP A 44 11.78 -6.17 6.59
N MET A 45 10.51 -5.78 6.60
CA MET A 45 9.42 -6.60 7.10
C MET A 45 8.35 -6.82 6.04
N ARG A 46 7.66 -7.96 6.09
CA ARG A 46 6.43 -8.22 5.34
C ARG A 46 5.22 -8.44 6.25
N ARG A 47 5.45 -8.87 7.49
CA ARG A 47 4.42 -9.09 8.50
C ARG A 47 4.75 -8.33 9.78
N GLY A 48 3.74 -7.99 10.58
CA GLY A 48 3.93 -7.31 11.87
C GLY A 48 4.49 -5.89 11.79
N TYR A 49 4.66 -5.34 10.58
CA TYR A 49 5.26 -4.02 10.36
C TYR A 49 4.44 -2.88 10.96
N THR A 50 3.12 -3.03 11.12
CA THR A 50 2.27 -2.02 11.78
C THR A 50 2.66 -1.82 13.25
N HIS A 51 2.95 -2.92 13.96
CA HIS A 51 3.45 -2.84 15.34
C HIS A 51 4.88 -2.27 15.36
N ALA A 52 5.73 -2.65 14.41
CA ALA A 52 7.08 -2.11 14.31
C ALA A 52 7.07 -0.58 14.08
N LEU A 53 6.24 -0.08 13.15
CA LEU A 53 6.06 1.34 12.88
C LEU A 53 5.69 2.17 14.13
N GLN A 54 4.89 1.61 15.03
CA GLN A 54 4.49 2.28 16.28
C GLN A 54 5.61 2.34 17.32
N ASN A 55 6.62 1.48 17.20
CA ASN A 55 7.68 1.27 18.19
C ASN A 55 9.09 1.47 17.61
N LEU A 56 9.22 2.18 16.49
CA LEU A 56 10.53 2.48 15.89
C LEU A 56 11.35 3.36 16.83
N ALA A 57 12.59 2.96 17.12
CA ALA A 57 13.53 3.86 17.75
C ALA A 57 13.96 4.97 16.77
N PRO A 58 14.39 6.16 17.25
CA PRO A 58 14.69 7.31 16.38
C PRO A 58 15.76 7.07 15.30
N HIS A 59 16.63 6.08 15.50
CA HIS A 59 17.69 5.71 14.56
C HIS A 59 17.26 4.63 13.57
N GLN A 60 16.06 4.06 13.73
CA GLN A 60 15.58 2.95 12.92
C GLN A 60 14.75 3.46 11.74
N THR A 61 14.86 2.73 10.64
CA THR A 61 14.04 2.93 9.44
C THR A 61 13.33 1.62 9.09
N ILE A 62 12.21 1.71 8.38
CA ILE A 62 11.44 0.55 7.93
C ILE A 62 11.00 0.72 6.48
N ASN A 63 10.86 -0.39 5.75
CA ASN A 63 10.43 -0.44 4.35
C ASN A 63 8.91 -0.17 4.11
N HIS A 64 8.24 0.50 5.04
CA HIS A 64 6.80 0.77 5.01
C HIS A 64 6.52 2.23 5.36
N LEU A 65 5.48 2.79 4.75
CA LEU A 65 5.02 4.14 5.09
C LEU A 65 3.86 4.06 6.09
N PRO A 66 3.81 4.97 7.09
CA PRO A 66 2.62 5.15 7.89
C PRO A 66 1.39 5.40 7.00
N ASN A 67 0.28 4.75 7.30
CA ASN A 67 -0.99 4.90 6.57
C ASN A 67 -0.93 4.55 5.06
N GLU A 68 0.03 3.74 4.61
CA GLU A 68 0.12 3.30 3.20
C GLU A 68 -1.16 2.61 2.69
N ARG A 69 -1.98 2.04 3.60
CA ARG A 69 -3.29 1.43 3.29
C ARG A 69 -4.23 2.38 2.57
N ALA A 70 -4.08 3.70 2.77
CA ALA A 70 -4.85 4.71 2.03
C ALA A 70 -4.69 4.58 0.50
N LEU A 71 -3.53 4.08 0.04
CA LEU A 71 -3.21 3.96 -1.39
C LEU A 71 -3.21 2.51 -1.89
N ILE A 72 -2.83 1.54 -1.05
CA ILE A 72 -2.66 0.14 -1.48
C ILE A 72 -3.92 -0.72 -1.33
N ASP A 73 -4.89 -0.27 -0.56
CA ASP A 73 -6.18 -0.94 -0.39
C ASP A 73 -7.22 -0.36 -1.36
N LYS A 74 -7.95 -1.22 -2.08
CA LYS A 74 -8.84 -0.78 -3.17
C LYS A 74 -9.99 0.09 -2.67
N SER A 75 -10.57 -0.24 -1.53
CA SER A 75 -11.68 0.53 -0.94
C SER A 75 -11.20 1.90 -0.45
N HIS A 76 -10.04 1.92 0.23
CA HIS A 76 -9.47 3.17 0.73
C HIS A 76 -9.05 4.11 -0.42
N LEU A 77 -8.42 3.56 -1.46
CA LEU A 77 -8.04 4.33 -2.64
C LEU A 77 -9.26 4.95 -3.33
N ALA A 78 -10.31 4.16 -3.58
CA ALA A 78 -11.53 4.64 -4.22
C ALA A 78 -12.18 5.78 -3.43
N ARG A 79 -12.33 5.61 -2.12
CA ARG A 79 -12.90 6.65 -1.24
C ARG A 79 -12.03 7.89 -1.14
N GLY A 80 -10.71 7.72 -1.06
CA GLY A 80 -9.76 8.83 -1.02
C GLY A 80 -9.83 9.68 -2.29
N LEU A 81 -9.85 9.02 -3.46
CA LEU A 81 -9.95 9.69 -4.76
C LEU A 81 -11.29 10.40 -4.97
N GLN A 82 -12.41 9.79 -4.55
CA GLN A 82 -13.73 10.41 -4.64
C GLN A 82 -13.87 11.68 -3.77
N ARG A 83 -13.13 11.77 -2.67
CA ARG A 83 -13.07 12.96 -1.80
C ARG A 83 -12.05 14.00 -2.26
N LEU A 84 -11.18 13.64 -3.21
CA LEU A 84 -10.11 14.52 -3.69
C LEU A 84 -10.61 15.89 -4.17
N PRO A 85 -11.70 15.99 -4.97
CA PRO A 85 -12.21 17.28 -5.45
C PRO A 85 -12.61 18.25 -4.33
N GLU A 86 -13.12 17.73 -3.21
CA GLU A 86 -13.46 18.53 -2.02
C GLU A 86 -12.21 19.01 -1.28
N SER A 87 -11.16 18.17 -1.25
CA SER A 87 -9.92 18.42 -0.51
C SER A 87 -8.90 19.30 -1.25
N LEU A 88 -8.94 19.34 -2.59
CA LEU A 88 -8.03 20.09 -3.44
C LEU A 88 -8.78 20.76 -4.61
N PRO A 89 -9.49 21.86 -4.34
CA PRO A 89 -10.17 22.63 -5.38
C PRO A 89 -9.16 23.09 -6.45
N GLY A 90 -9.43 22.78 -7.73
CA GLY A 90 -8.54 23.14 -8.83
C GLY A 90 -7.47 22.09 -9.19
N ALA A 91 -7.59 20.85 -8.70
CA ALA A 91 -6.78 19.73 -9.17
C ALA A 91 -6.83 19.63 -10.71
N ALA A 92 -5.67 19.58 -11.35
CA ALA A 92 -5.49 19.77 -12.79
C ALA A 92 -6.03 18.61 -13.67
N LEU A 93 -6.43 17.49 -13.07
CA LEU A 93 -6.92 16.31 -13.77
C LEU A 93 -8.26 15.86 -13.17
N PRO A 94 -9.37 15.91 -13.93
CA PRO A 94 -10.62 15.24 -13.59
C PRO A 94 -10.38 13.78 -13.19
N LEU A 95 -11.09 13.31 -12.16
CA LEU A 95 -10.93 11.94 -11.66
C LEU A 95 -11.18 10.88 -12.76
N ASP A 96 -12.19 11.13 -13.58
CA ASP A 96 -12.61 10.22 -14.65
C ASP A 96 -11.55 10.07 -15.77
N ASP A 97 -10.57 10.98 -15.86
CA ASP A 97 -9.49 10.90 -16.86
C ASP A 97 -8.43 9.85 -16.51
N PHE A 98 -8.33 9.44 -15.24
CA PHE A 98 -7.29 8.49 -14.79
C PHE A 98 -7.79 7.37 -13.88
N TYR A 99 -9.02 7.46 -13.37
CA TYR A 99 -9.59 6.47 -12.47
C TYR A 99 -10.99 6.06 -12.93
N PRO A 100 -11.26 4.76 -13.14
CA PRO A 100 -12.58 4.33 -13.57
C PRO A 100 -13.62 4.58 -12.48
N LYS A 101 -14.84 4.89 -12.89
CA LYS A 101 -15.99 4.99 -11.99
C LYS A 101 -16.07 3.72 -11.13
N THR A 102 -15.95 3.90 -9.82
CA THR A 102 -15.82 2.81 -8.85
C THR A 102 -16.81 3.02 -7.72
N PHE A 103 -17.40 1.95 -7.22
CA PHE A 103 -18.28 1.96 -6.05
C PHE A 103 -17.73 1.00 -5.00
N CYS A 104 -17.63 1.45 -3.75
CA CYS A 104 -17.39 0.56 -2.61
C CYS A 104 -18.72 -0.06 -2.22
N LEU A 105 -18.81 -1.38 -2.06
CA LEU A 105 -20.09 -2.07 -1.78
C LEU A 105 -20.13 -2.61 -0.34
N GLU A 106 -19.86 -1.75 0.64
CA GLU A 106 -19.77 -2.15 2.06
C GLU A 106 -21.06 -1.88 2.82
N THR A 107 -21.86 -0.91 2.38
CA THR A 107 -23.13 -0.51 3.00
C THR A 107 -24.31 -0.71 2.05
N THR A 108 -25.53 -0.79 2.61
CA THR A 108 -26.76 -0.89 1.80
C THR A 108 -26.94 0.30 0.87
N ALA A 109 -26.66 1.52 1.35
CA ALA A 109 -26.76 2.74 0.56
C ALA A 109 -25.81 2.73 -0.65
N GLU A 110 -24.55 2.30 -0.46
CA GLU A 110 -23.60 2.20 -1.58
C GLU A 110 -24.03 1.13 -2.59
N ILE A 111 -24.60 0.01 -2.13
CA ILE A 111 -25.14 -1.04 -3.01
C ILE A 111 -26.32 -0.50 -3.84
N GLU A 112 -27.21 0.25 -3.23
CA GLU A 112 -28.35 0.88 -3.92
C GLU A 112 -27.89 1.91 -4.95
N GLN A 113 -26.90 2.74 -4.60
CA GLN A 113 -26.30 3.70 -5.52
C GLN A 113 -25.68 2.99 -6.73
N PHE A 114 -24.95 1.90 -6.50
CA PHE A 114 -24.39 1.09 -7.57
C PHE A 114 -25.48 0.48 -8.45
N ARG A 115 -26.53 -0.10 -7.87
CA ARG A 115 -27.66 -0.66 -8.61
C ARG A 115 -28.35 0.38 -9.49
N ALA A 116 -28.56 1.59 -8.96
CA ALA A 116 -29.15 2.69 -9.73
C ALA A 116 -28.28 3.07 -10.94
N MET A 117 -26.95 3.10 -10.77
CA MET A 117 -26.01 3.35 -11.87
C MET A 117 -26.09 2.26 -12.94
N VAL A 118 -25.97 0.98 -12.57
CA VAL A 118 -26.00 -0.15 -13.52
C VAL A 118 -27.31 -0.18 -14.30
N ASN A 119 -28.44 0.07 -13.64
CA ASN A 119 -29.75 0.07 -14.30
C ASN A 119 -29.94 1.23 -15.30
N ALA A 120 -29.17 2.32 -15.15
CA ALA A 120 -29.21 3.48 -16.05
C ALA A 120 -28.24 3.36 -17.24
N GLU A 121 -27.27 2.45 -17.18
CA GLU A 121 -26.32 2.23 -18.27
C GLU A 121 -26.93 1.43 -19.43
N PRO A 122 -26.37 1.58 -20.65
CA PRO A 122 -26.73 0.72 -21.76
C PRO A 122 -26.53 -0.76 -21.40
N LYS A 123 -27.47 -1.60 -21.82
CA LYS A 123 -27.35 -3.05 -21.65
C LYS A 123 -26.04 -3.56 -22.26
N GLY A 124 -25.32 -4.41 -21.53
CA GLY A 124 -24.04 -4.97 -21.98
C GLY A 124 -22.82 -4.12 -21.62
N ALA A 125 -22.98 -3.07 -20.80
CA ALA A 125 -21.84 -2.31 -20.27
C ALA A 125 -21.09 -3.16 -19.20
N PRO A 126 -19.81 -3.52 -19.42
CA PRO A 126 -19.12 -4.45 -18.54
C PRO A 126 -18.67 -3.77 -17.23
N TRP A 127 -18.96 -4.42 -16.12
CA TRP A 127 -18.52 -4.08 -14.77
C TRP A 127 -17.56 -5.14 -14.22
N ILE A 128 -16.60 -4.70 -13.41
CA ILE A 128 -15.64 -5.57 -12.73
C ILE A 128 -15.75 -5.42 -11.21
N MET A 129 -16.22 -6.47 -10.54
CA MET A 129 -16.23 -6.54 -9.08
C MET A 129 -14.91 -7.12 -8.59
N LYS A 130 -14.29 -6.47 -7.61
CA LYS A 130 -13.05 -6.91 -6.98
C LYS A 130 -13.20 -6.88 -5.46
N PRO A 131 -12.77 -7.93 -4.73
CA PRO A 131 -12.64 -7.87 -3.28
C PRO A 131 -11.55 -6.87 -2.86
N ALA A 132 -11.76 -6.20 -1.73
CA ALA A 132 -10.86 -5.16 -1.23
C ALA A 132 -9.45 -5.69 -0.94
N ASP A 133 -9.36 -6.79 -0.19
CA ASP A 133 -8.14 -7.30 0.44
C ASP A 133 -7.51 -8.52 -0.24
N LEU A 134 -8.15 -9.09 -1.28
CA LEU A 134 -7.54 -10.18 -2.05
C LEU A 134 -6.63 -9.65 -3.17
N SER A 135 -5.54 -10.39 -3.36
CA SER A 135 -4.52 -10.15 -4.39
C SER A 135 -4.39 -11.36 -5.33
N LYS A 136 -3.67 -11.21 -6.44
CA LYS A 136 -3.49 -12.22 -7.51
C LYS A 136 -4.78 -12.58 -8.27
N GLY A 137 -5.66 -11.60 -8.47
CA GLY A 137 -6.90 -11.80 -9.24
C GLY A 137 -7.97 -12.67 -8.57
N ARG A 138 -7.76 -13.12 -7.33
CA ARG A 138 -8.74 -13.96 -6.61
C ARG A 138 -10.01 -13.17 -6.33
N GLY A 139 -11.16 -13.80 -6.58
CA GLY A 139 -12.48 -13.25 -6.30
C GLY A 139 -12.95 -12.18 -7.28
N ILE A 140 -12.19 -11.88 -8.35
CA ILE A 140 -12.64 -10.97 -9.41
C ILE A 140 -13.80 -11.61 -10.17
N LYS A 141 -14.85 -10.81 -10.42
CA LYS A 141 -15.96 -11.18 -11.30
C LYS A 141 -16.19 -10.07 -12.33
N ILE A 142 -16.50 -10.44 -13.55
CA ILE A 142 -16.94 -9.53 -14.61
C ILE A 142 -18.40 -9.86 -14.92
N PHE A 143 -19.22 -8.85 -15.09
CA PHE A 143 -20.66 -8.96 -15.37
C PHE A 143 -21.12 -7.74 -16.18
N ASP A 144 -22.28 -7.82 -16.81
CA ASP A 144 -22.88 -6.79 -17.66
C ASP A 144 -24.42 -6.71 -17.49
#